data_AF-A0A7X6ZJ13-F1
#
_entry.id   AF-A0A7X6ZJ13-F1
#
_cell.length_a   1.000
_cell.length_b   1.000
_cell.length_c   1.000
_cell.angle_alpha   90.00
_cell.angle_beta   90.00
_cell.angle_gamma   90.00
#
_symmetry.space_group_name_H-M   'P 1'
#
loop_
_entity.id
_entity.type
_entity.pdbx_description
1 polymer ?
#
loop_
_entity_poly.entity_id
_entity_poly.type
_entity_poly.pdbx_seq_one_letter_code
_entity_poly.pdbx_strand_id
1 'polypeptide(L)'
;MIRPNRPAPAAPQAIQGEGAMPRAARRWPEQRAITLIELLMVMVIMTIIISVSVPAFTSLGRGADLRGAVSSVRNAASQARQWAITHREPTILEWVPAATSYYRIRQRVDSAVVLSNTLSGGVHFDTGGQMAFNTDGSLDGAGKAKIKLVKKVGSATKTITVHRLTGAIQVD
;
A
#
# COMPACT_ATOMS: atom_id res chain seq x y z
N MET A 1 18.41 -98.35 10.86
CA MET A 1 17.30 -97.54 11.43
C MET A 1 16.60 -96.87 10.26
N ILE A 2 15.46 -97.43 9.82
CA ILE A 2 14.80 -97.15 8.53
C ILE A 2 13.52 -96.35 8.84
N ARG A 3 13.34 -95.18 8.21
CA ARG A 3 12.11 -94.37 8.35
C ARG A 3 11.06 -94.81 7.33
N PRO A 4 9.78 -94.96 7.72
CA PRO A 4 8.71 -95.43 6.85
C PRO A 4 8.11 -94.33 5.96
N ASN A 5 7.64 -94.80 4.81
CA ASN A 5 6.94 -94.11 3.73
C ASN A 5 5.57 -93.57 4.20
N ARG A 6 5.25 -92.29 3.94
CA ARG A 6 3.93 -91.70 4.23
C ARG A 6 3.10 -91.58 2.93
N PRO A 7 1.85 -92.06 2.90
CA PRO A 7 0.98 -91.97 1.72
C PRO A 7 0.44 -90.56 1.48
N ALA A 8 0.11 -90.29 0.20
CA ALA A 8 -0.37 -89.02 -0.32
C ALA A 8 -1.71 -88.56 0.29
N PRO A 9 -1.93 -87.24 0.42
CA PRO A 9 -3.15 -86.68 1.02
C PRO A 9 -4.37 -86.83 0.12
N ALA A 10 -5.46 -87.33 0.71
CA ALA A 10 -6.78 -87.40 0.09
C ALA A 10 -7.37 -86.00 -0.14
N ALA A 11 -7.95 -85.79 -1.32
CA ALA A 11 -8.59 -84.54 -1.72
C ALA A 11 -9.81 -84.21 -0.82
N PRO A 12 -9.86 -83.03 -0.18
CA PRO A 12 -11.06 -82.55 0.47
C PRO A 12 -12.10 -82.09 -0.56
N GLN A 13 -13.28 -82.68 -0.47
CA GLN A 13 -14.46 -82.37 -1.27
C GLN A 13 -15.04 -80.99 -0.93
N ALA A 14 -15.72 -80.45 -1.93
CA ALA A 14 -16.33 -79.14 -2.00
C ALA A 14 -17.14 -78.73 -0.77
N ILE A 15 -16.94 -77.48 -0.32
CA ILE A 15 -17.95 -76.74 0.45
C ILE A 15 -18.55 -75.71 -0.49
N GLN A 16 -19.76 -76.02 -0.96
CA GLN A 16 -20.70 -75.05 -1.49
C GLN A 16 -21.19 -74.17 -0.34
N GLY A 17 -20.97 -72.87 -0.47
CA GLY A 17 -21.48 -71.84 0.43
C GLY A 17 -21.70 -70.58 -0.38
N GLU A 18 -22.84 -70.51 -1.06
CA GLU A 18 -23.34 -69.35 -1.77
C GLU A 18 -23.62 -68.21 -0.79
N GLY A 19 -22.58 -67.44 -0.46
CA GLY A 19 -22.73 -66.12 0.12
C GLY A 19 -22.92 -65.09 -1.00
N ALA A 20 -24.17 -64.84 -1.38
CA ALA A 20 -24.53 -63.75 -2.28
C ALA A 20 -24.12 -62.41 -1.65
N MET A 21 -22.96 -61.88 -2.04
CA MET A 21 -22.56 -60.52 -1.70
C MET A 21 -23.50 -59.54 -2.41
N PRO A 22 -24.20 -58.63 -1.70
CA PRO A 22 -24.81 -57.49 -2.35
C PRO A 22 -23.67 -56.65 -2.93
N ARG A 23 -23.52 -56.65 -4.26
CA ARG A 23 -22.72 -55.65 -4.95
C ARG A 23 -23.40 -54.30 -4.71
N ALA A 24 -23.04 -53.65 -3.62
CA ALA A 24 -23.29 -52.23 -3.42
C ALA A 24 -22.58 -51.52 -4.57
N ALA A 25 -23.35 -51.21 -5.62
CA ALA A 25 -22.88 -50.40 -6.73
C ALA A 25 -22.36 -49.10 -6.13
N ARG A 26 -21.04 -48.96 -6.11
CA ARG A 26 -20.36 -47.75 -5.69
C ARG A 26 -20.75 -46.67 -6.70
N ARG A 27 -21.86 -45.97 -6.45
CA ARG A 27 -22.24 -44.77 -7.21
C ARG A 27 -21.13 -43.76 -6.94
N TRP A 28 -20.25 -43.60 -7.92
CA TRP A 28 -19.30 -42.50 -7.89
C TRP A 28 -20.14 -41.22 -7.93
N PRO A 29 -19.85 -40.23 -7.08
CA PRO A 29 -20.59 -38.98 -7.11
C PRO A 29 -20.47 -38.41 -8.52
N GLU A 30 -21.61 -38.20 -9.18
CA GLU A 30 -21.66 -37.61 -10.51
C GLU A 30 -20.98 -36.25 -10.45
N GLN A 31 -19.79 -36.16 -11.06
CA GLN A 31 -19.07 -34.91 -11.19
C GLN A 31 -19.89 -34.03 -12.12
N ARG A 32 -20.59 -33.04 -11.53
CA ARG A 32 -21.35 -32.04 -12.29
C ARG A 32 -20.37 -31.28 -13.18
N ALA A 33 -20.45 -31.51 -14.48
CA ALA A 33 -19.72 -30.73 -15.46
C ALA A 33 -20.34 -29.32 -15.53
N ILE A 34 -19.52 -28.28 -15.38
CA ILE A 34 -19.94 -26.89 -15.52
C ILE A 34 -20.45 -26.69 -16.96
N THR A 35 -21.66 -26.16 -17.08
CA THR A 35 -22.24 -25.92 -18.40
C THR A 35 -21.62 -24.68 -19.04
N LEU A 36 -21.61 -24.61 -20.37
CA LEU A 36 -21.06 -23.46 -21.10
C LEU A 36 -21.76 -22.16 -20.72
N ILE A 37 -23.09 -22.22 -20.50
CA ILE A 37 -23.88 -21.07 -20.08
C ILE A 37 -23.55 -20.61 -18.66
N GLU A 38 -23.19 -21.53 -17.77
CA GLU A 38 -22.80 -21.23 -16.38
C GLU A 38 -21.46 -20.49 -16.35
N LEU A 39 -20.49 -20.92 -17.16
CA LEU A 39 -19.22 -20.21 -17.31
C LEU A 39 -19.42 -18.83 -17.96
N LEU A 40 -20.34 -18.71 -18.93
CA LEU A 40 -20.69 -17.43 -19.55
C LEU A 40 -21.31 -16.47 -18.53
N MET A 41 -22.26 -16.93 -17.72
CA MET A 41 -22.89 -16.12 -16.67
C MET A 41 -21.87 -15.63 -15.64
N VAL A 42 -20.92 -16.49 -15.23
CA VAL A 42 -19.84 -16.08 -14.31
C VAL A 42 -18.99 -14.97 -14.92
N MET A 43 -18.63 -15.07 -16.20
CA MET A 43 -17.88 -14.01 -16.88
C MET A 43 -18.68 -12.70 -16.94
N VAL A 44 -19.99 -12.77 -17.20
CA VAL A 44 -20.87 -11.59 -17.15
C VAL A 44 -20.85 -10.97 -15.76
N ILE A 45 -21.01 -11.75 -14.69
CA ILE A 45 -21.00 -11.22 -13.31
C ILE A 45 -19.62 -10.65 -12.97
N MET A 46 -18.53 -11.32 -13.34
CA MET A 46 -17.16 -10.84 -13.12
C MET A 46 -16.90 -9.50 -13.82
N THR A 47 -17.34 -9.33 -15.06
CA THR A 47 -17.17 -8.06 -15.78
C THR A 47 -17.95 -6.91 -15.13
N ILE A 48 -19.17 -7.17 -14.65
CA ILE A 48 -19.96 -6.19 -13.90
C ILE A 48 -19.22 -5.77 -12.62
N ILE A 49 -18.71 -6.74 -11.85
CA ILE A 49 -17.96 -6.48 -10.61
C ILE A 49 -16.70 -5.65 -10.90
N ILE A 50 -15.91 -6.02 -11.92
CA ILE A 50 -14.69 -5.29 -12.28
C ILE A 50 -15.02 -3.86 -12.72
N SER A 51 -16.08 -3.69 -13.52
CA SER A 51 -16.52 -2.38 -14.03
C SER A 51 -16.80 -1.39 -12.90
N VAL A 52 -17.47 -1.82 -11.83
CA VAL A 52 -17.77 -0.95 -10.68
C VAL A 52 -16.61 -0.81 -9.69
N SER A 53 -15.72 -1.81 -9.62
CA SER A 53 -14.62 -1.84 -8.64
C SER A 53 -13.49 -0.88 -8.99
N VAL A 54 -13.10 -0.77 -10.27
CA VAL A 54 -11.98 0.08 -10.73
C VAL A 54 -12.12 1.56 -10.32
N PRO A 55 -13.25 2.26 -10.57
CA PRO A 55 -13.38 3.66 -10.16
C PRO A 55 -13.36 3.84 -8.63
N ALA A 56 -13.85 2.87 -7.86
CA ALA A 56 -13.79 2.91 -6.41
C ALA A 56 -12.34 2.87 -5.89
N PHE A 57 -11.53 1.93 -6.37
CA PHE A 57 -10.12 1.82 -5.97
C PHE A 57 -9.28 3.05 -6.36
N THR A 58 -9.51 3.61 -7.55
CA THR A 58 -8.80 4.84 -7.97
C THR A 58 -9.21 6.06 -7.14
N SER A 59 -10.44 6.14 -6.64
CA SER A 59 -10.87 7.23 -5.73
C SER A 59 -10.18 7.17 -4.36
N LEU A 60 -10.05 5.97 -3.80
CA LEU A 60 -9.38 5.71 -2.52
C LEU A 60 -7.89 6.06 -2.56
N GLY A 61 -7.19 5.57 -3.59
CA GLY A 61 -5.78 5.90 -3.81
C GLY A 61 -5.57 7.41 -3.98
N ARG A 62 -6.51 8.09 -4.64
CA ARG A 62 -6.35 9.52 -4.92
C ARG A 62 -6.25 10.39 -3.66
N GLY A 63 -7.04 10.09 -2.62
CA GLY A 63 -6.97 10.81 -1.36
C GLY A 63 -5.75 10.47 -0.52
N ALA A 64 -5.26 9.23 -0.62
CA ALA A 64 -4.11 8.76 0.15
C ALA A 64 -2.81 9.48 -0.25
N ASP A 65 -2.57 9.67 -1.55
CA ASP A 65 -1.36 10.34 -2.05
C ASP A 65 -1.22 11.76 -1.50
N LEU A 66 -2.31 12.56 -1.55
CA LEU A 66 -2.29 13.95 -1.10
C LEU A 66 -2.08 14.04 0.40
N ARG A 67 -2.73 13.18 1.18
CA ARG A 67 -2.52 13.12 2.64
C ARG A 67 -1.09 12.69 2.98
N GLY A 68 -0.54 11.71 2.27
CA GLY A 68 0.85 11.28 2.43
C GLY A 68 1.83 12.40 2.13
N ALA A 69 1.67 13.09 0.99
CA ALA A 69 2.48 14.24 0.62
C ALA A 69 2.43 15.36 1.66
N VAL A 70 1.24 15.71 2.15
CA VAL A 70 1.04 16.71 3.21
C VAL A 70 1.75 16.31 4.49
N SER A 71 1.60 15.04 4.91
CA SER A 71 2.27 14.52 6.11
C SER A 71 3.79 14.59 5.97
N SER A 72 4.34 14.21 4.82
CA SER A 72 5.78 14.25 4.56
C SER A 72 6.33 15.66 4.62
N VAL A 73 5.67 16.64 3.98
CA VAL A 73 6.10 18.05 4.01
C VAL A 73 5.96 18.65 5.42
N ARG A 74 4.88 18.34 6.14
CA ARG A 74 4.72 18.73 7.55
C ARG A 74 5.86 18.19 8.41
N ASN A 75 6.19 16.91 8.25
CA ASN A 75 7.28 16.27 8.98
C ASN A 75 8.63 16.90 8.62
N ALA A 76 8.86 17.27 7.37
CA ALA A 76 10.07 17.96 6.93
C ALA A 76 10.19 19.36 7.56
N ALA A 77 9.10 20.12 7.60
CA ALA A 77 9.06 21.42 8.29
C ALA A 77 9.32 21.28 9.79
N SER A 78 8.71 20.27 10.44
CA SER A 78 8.97 19.99 11.86
C SER A 78 10.42 19.60 12.11
N GLN A 79 11.01 18.78 11.23
CA GLN A 79 12.42 18.40 11.32
C GLN A 79 13.33 19.61 11.14
N ALA A 80 13.12 20.43 10.11
CA ALA A 80 13.90 21.64 9.88
C ALA A 80 13.88 22.57 11.10
N ARG A 81 12.69 22.77 11.70
CA ARG A 81 12.53 23.54 12.93
C ARG A 81 13.30 22.95 14.12
N GLN A 82 13.13 21.65 14.38
CA GLN A 82 13.82 20.97 15.49
C GLN A 82 15.34 21.02 15.31
N TRP A 83 15.80 20.90 14.06
CA TRP A 83 17.21 20.94 13.74
C TRP A 83 17.81 22.32 14.01
N ALA A 84 17.09 23.39 13.65
CA ALA A 84 17.49 24.76 13.95
C ALA A 84 17.62 25.02 15.47
N ILE A 85 16.67 24.50 16.25
CA ILE A 85 16.68 24.62 17.71
C ILE A 85 17.84 23.82 18.33
N THR A 86 18.00 22.58 17.91
CA THR A 86 18.96 21.64 18.51
C THR A 86 20.41 22.05 18.21
N HIS A 87 20.69 22.46 16.98
CA HIS A 87 22.05 22.80 16.53
C HIS A 87 22.36 24.28 16.72
N ARG A 88 21.39 25.10 17.10
CA ARG A 88 21.50 26.56 17.22
C ARG A 88 22.05 27.20 15.93
N GLU A 89 21.61 26.68 14.79
CA GLU A 89 21.94 27.19 13.46
C GLU A 89 20.67 27.37 12.62
N PRO A 90 20.47 28.51 11.93
CA PRO A 90 19.29 28.70 11.09
C PRO A 90 19.14 27.60 10.06
N THR A 91 17.97 26.96 9.96
CA THR A 91 17.75 25.85 9.02
C THR A 91 16.70 26.22 7.99
N ILE A 92 17.02 26.03 6.71
CA ILE A 92 16.19 26.36 5.56
C ILE A 92 15.49 25.11 5.05
N LEU A 93 14.16 25.15 4.99
CA LEU A 93 13.35 24.25 4.17
C LEU A 93 13.05 24.94 2.84
N GLU A 94 13.42 24.33 1.73
CA GLU A 94 13.19 24.82 0.38
C GLU A 94 12.33 23.83 -0.39
N TRP A 95 11.41 24.33 -1.21
CA TRP A 95 10.57 23.51 -2.10
C TRP A 95 10.51 24.13 -3.49
N VAL A 96 10.57 23.25 -4.50
CA VAL A 96 10.64 23.65 -5.90
C VAL A 96 9.45 23.07 -6.67
N PRO A 97 8.66 23.90 -7.37
CA PRO A 97 7.56 23.46 -8.20
C PRO A 97 8.16 23.00 -9.52
N ALA A 98 8.58 21.74 -9.54
CA ALA A 98 9.11 21.09 -10.73
C ALA A 98 8.21 19.94 -11.16
N ALA A 99 8.42 19.42 -12.38
CA ALA A 99 7.78 18.20 -12.87
C ALA A 99 7.97 17.03 -11.89
N THR A 100 9.14 16.98 -11.24
CA THR A 100 9.39 16.20 -10.03
C THR A 100 9.50 17.16 -8.86
N SER A 101 8.37 17.50 -8.25
CA SER A 101 8.35 18.42 -7.10
C SER A 101 9.15 17.82 -5.95
N TYR A 102 10.18 18.53 -5.53
CA TYR A 102 11.07 18.10 -4.45
C TYR A 102 11.19 19.21 -3.40
N TYR A 103 11.53 18.79 -2.18
CA TYR A 103 11.84 19.67 -1.08
C TYR A 103 13.09 19.19 -0.37
N ARG A 104 13.83 20.11 0.24
CA ARG A 104 15.09 19.83 0.92
C ARG A 104 15.31 20.71 2.13
N ILE A 105 16.08 20.18 3.08
CA ILE A 105 16.51 20.86 4.30
C ILE A 105 18.02 21.17 4.18
N ARG A 106 18.41 22.40 4.52
CA ARG A 106 19.80 22.89 4.51
C ARG A 106 20.08 23.75 5.74
N GLN A 107 21.28 23.71 6.29
CA GLN A 107 21.72 24.47 7.48
C GLN A 107 22.18 25.90 7.17
N ARG A 108 22.43 26.22 5.89
CA ARG A 108 22.78 27.55 5.39
C ARG A 108 22.54 27.55 3.89
N VAL A 109 22.48 28.74 3.28
CA VAL A 109 22.35 28.91 1.83
C VAL A 109 23.45 28.15 1.05
N ASP A 110 24.65 28.00 1.64
CA ASP A 110 25.80 27.32 1.02
C ASP A 110 26.20 25.98 1.68
N SER A 111 25.38 25.46 2.60
CA SER A 111 25.65 24.17 3.24
C SER A 111 25.19 23.00 2.39
N ALA A 112 25.79 21.82 2.64
CA ALA A 112 25.35 20.56 2.07
C ALA A 112 23.87 20.28 2.37
N VAL A 113 23.21 19.58 1.44
CA VAL A 113 21.82 19.15 1.62
C VAL A 113 21.76 18.05 2.67
N VAL A 114 20.90 18.26 3.67
CA VAL A 114 20.81 17.39 4.85
C VAL A 114 19.73 16.35 4.65
N LEU A 115 18.62 16.77 4.05
CA LEU A 115 17.55 15.89 3.65
C LEU A 115 16.99 16.41 2.33
N SER A 116 16.69 15.49 1.41
CA SER A 116 15.98 15.79 0.17
C SER A 116 14.96 14.70 -0.07
N ASN A 117 13.77 15.08 -0.52
CA ASN A 117 12.73 14.12 -0.87
C ASN A 117 11.83 14.67 -1.98
N THR A 118 11.14 13.77 -2.67
CA THR A 118 10.21 14.08 -3.76
C THR A 118 8.77 13.82 -3.31
N LEU A 119 7.83 14.53 -3.94
CA LEU A 119 6.41 14.25 -3.78
C LEU A 119 5.99 13.16 -4.77
N SER A 120 5.22 12.19 -4.28
CA SER A 120 4.70 11.08 -5.08
C SER A 120 3.21 11.27 -5.43
N GLY A 121 2.66 10.38 -6.25
CA GLY A 121 1.21 10.32 -6.53
C GLY A 121 0.65 11.50 -7.33
N GLY A 122 1.49 12.17 -8.13
CA GLY A 122 1.08 13.31 -8.97
C GLY A 122 0.75 14.58 -8.18
N VAL A 123 1.23 14.67 -6.94
CA VAL A 123 1.15 15.88 -6.10
C VAL A 123 2.37 16.75 -6.36
N HIS A 124 2.16 18.05 -6.51
CA HIS A 124 3.21 19.05 -6.73
C HIS A 124 2.99 20.27 -5.83
N PHE A 125 4.03 21.07 -5.66
CA PHE A 125 3.90 22.39 -5.05
C PHE A 125 3.25 23.35 -6.04
N ASP A 126 2.28 24.13 -5.57
CA ASP A 126 1.63 25.18 -6.38
C ASP A 126 2.65 26.26 -6.79
N THR A 127 3.47 26.67 -5.82
CA THR A 127 4.51 27.68 -5.97
C THR A 127 5.77 27.25 -5.25
N GLY A 128 6.91 27.78 -5.71
CA GLY A 128 8.20 27.57 -5.07
C GLY A 128 8.44 28.54 -3.94
N GLY A 129 9.36 28.16 -3.07
CA GLY A 129 9.73 29.02 -1.97
C GLY A 129 10.67 28.34 -0.99
N GLN A 130 11.00 29.10 0.03
CA GLN A 130 11.81 28.63 1.13
C GLN A 130 11.34 29.25 2.44
N MET A 131 11.73 28.61 3.52
CA MET A 131 11.41 28.97 4.89
C MET A 131 12.66 28.74 5.74
N ALA A 132 13.20 29.81 6.30
CA ALA A 132 14.28 29.74 7.26
C ALA A 132 13.68 29.71 8.67
N PHE A 133 13.97 28.63 9.40
CA PHE A 133 13.72 28.52 10.82
C PHE A 133 14.91 29.06 11.59
N ASN A 134 14.63 29.96 12.51
CA ASN A 134 15.58 30.52 13.45
C ASN A 134 15.89 29.51 14.57
N THR A 135 16.90 29.82 15.38
CA THR A 135 17.37 28.96 16.47
C THR A 135 16.38 28.84 17.64
N ASP A 136 15.36 29.69 17.69
CA ASP A 136 14.20 29.60 18.59
C ASP A 136 13.03 28.83 17.96
N GLY A 137 13.18 28.38 16.71
CA GLY A 137 12.16 27.70 15.93
C GLY A 137 11.11 28.61 15.31
N SER A 138 11.26 29.93 15.40
CA SER A 138 10.44 30.91 14.68
C SER A 138 10.91 31.08 13.22
N LEU A 139 10.19 31.90 12.46
CA LEU A 139 10.57 32.37 11.14
C LEU A 139 10.61 33.90 11.17
N ASP A 140 11.46 34.52 10.36
CA ASP A 140 11.52 35.99 10.26
C ASP A 140 10.22 36.61 9.78
N GLY A 141 9.83 37.76 10.33
CA GLY A 141 8.64 38.51 9.90
C GLY A 141 7.33 38.07 10.58
N ALA A 142 6.24 38.79 10.28
CA ALA A 142 4.94 38.60 10.93
C ALA A 142 3.96 37.76 10.09
N GLY A 143 2.97 37.15 10.76
CA GLY A 143 1.86 36.45 10.11
C GLY A 143 2.10 34.95 9.91
N LYS A 144 1.73 34.43 8.73
CA LYS A 144 1.78 33.01 8.41
C LYS A 144 2.48 32.77 7.06
N ALA A 145 3.37 31.79 7.02
CA ALA A 145 3.91 31.25 5.78
C ALA A 145 3.05 30.07 5.31
N LYS A 146 2.87 29.92 4.01
CA LYS A 146 1.99 28.88 3.44
C LYS A 146 2.75 28.06 2.39
N ILE A 147 2.57 26.75 2.44
CA ILE A 147 3.03 25.81 1.43
C ILE A 147 1.78 25.13 0.87
N LYS A 148 1.51 25.35 -0.41
CA LYS A 148 0.31 24.81 -1.06
C LYS A 148 0.70 23.62 -1.95
N LEU A 149 0.00 22.52 -1.73
CA LEU A 149 0.14 21.26 -2.45
C LEU A 149 -1.08 21.07 -3.35
N VAL A 150 -0.84 20.72 -4.61
CA VAL A 150 -1.86 20.55 -5.63
C VAL A 150 -1.72 19.16 -6.23
N LYS A 151 -2.84 18.47 -6.41
CA LYS A 151 -2.86 17.22 -7.16
C LYS A 151 -3.16 17.49 -8.63
N LYS A 152 -2.34 16.94 -9.53
CA LYS A 152 -2.51 17.09 -10.99
C LYS A 152 -3.87 16.54 -11.48
N VAL A 153 -4.38 15.49 -10.84
CA VAL A 153 -5.65 14.83 -11.20
C VAL A 153 -6.69 15.08 -10.11
N GLY A 154 -7.83 15.67 -10.50
CA GLY A 154 -8.96 15.95 -9.61
C GLY A 154 -8.87 17.26 -8.82
N SER A 155 -7.88 18.12 -9.11
CA SER A 155 -7.72 19.49 -8.60
C SER A 155 -7.81 19.66 -7.07
N ALA A 156 -7.57 18.58 -6.31
CA ALA A 156 -7.55 18.64 -4.86
C ALA A 156 -6.32 19.44 -4.40
N THR A 157 -6.53 20.34 -3.44
CA THR A 157 -5.47 21.16 -2.88
C THR A 157 -5.46 21.07 -1.36
N LYS A 158 -4.26 21.17 -0.78
CA LYS A 158 -4.04 21.21 0.67
C LYS A 158 -2.99 22.25 1.00
N THR A 159 -3.19 22.97 2.10
CA THR A 159 -2.27 24.03 2.52
C THR A 159 -1.69 23.68 3.87
N ILE A 160 -0.36 23.77 3.95
CA ILE A 160 0.37 23.70 5.21
C ILE A 160 0.70 25.13 5.58
N THR A 161 0.29 25.52 6.78
CA THR A 161 0.44 26.87 7.30
C THR A 161 1.42 26.85 8.47
N VAL A 162 2.46 27.68 8.41
CA VAL A 162 3.43 27.84 9.49
C VAL A 162 3.30 29.25 10.06
N HIS A 163 2.99 29.34 11.35
CA HIS A 163 2.93 30.61 12.06
C HIS A 163 4.34 31.15 12.27
N ARG A 164 4.62 32.37 11.80
CA ARG A 164 6.01 32.86 11.74
C ARG A 164 6.62 33.05 13.13
N LEU A 165 5.90 33.68 14.04
CA LEU A 165 6.40 33.98 15.39
C LEU A 165 6.64 32.74 16.26
N THR A 166 5.84 31.68 16.09
CA THR A 166 5.91 30.49 16.96
C THR A 166 6.53 29.28 16.27
N GLY A 167 6.64 29.30 14.95
CA GLY A 167 6.94 28.13 14.13
C GLY A 167 5.88 27.05 14.18
N ALA A 168 4.67 27.33 14.70
CA ALA A 168 3.61 26.33 14.81
C ALA A 168 3.12 25.92 13.42
N ILE A 169 3.04 24.61 13.18
CA ILE A 169 2.70 24.04 11.87
C ILE A 169 1.28 23.47 11.92
N GLN A 170 0.40 23.98 11.06
CA GLN A 170 -1.00 23.57 10.90
C GLN A 170 -1.24 23.07 9.46
N VAL A 171 -2.16 22.12 9.31
CA VAL A 171 -2.64 21.62 8.03
C VAL A 171 -4.13 21.93 7.92
N ASP A 172 -4.53 22.53 6.80
CA ASP A 172 -5.93 22.79 6.45
C ASP A 172 -6.54 21.66 5.61
#